data_AF-A0A0T6BUR4-F1
#
_entry.id   AF-A0A0T6BUR4-F1
#
_cell.length_a   1.000
_cell.length_b   1.000
_cell.length_c   1.000
_cell.angle_alpha   90.00
_cell.angle_beta   90.00
_cell.angle_gamma   90.00
#
_symmetry.space_group_name_H-M   'P 1'
#
loop_
_entity.id
_entity.type
_entity.pdbx_description
1 polymer ?
#
loop_
_entity_poly.entity_id
_entity_poly.type
_entity_poly.pdbx_seq_one_letter_code
_entity_poly.pdbx_strand_id
1 'polypeptide(L)'
;MKPFRYLFCILLITWSCIAVPSASATKSSWTEPIKGEITDKFGTRGGKHKGLDIAAPEGEMVVAAADGAVSKSYVSNSYGQVIFIKHDNGYETVYAHLNKRLKKKGDRVKKGEEIGIIGNTGISTGTHLHFEIHQGAWTENKKNAMNPLTVYSEEAFRPSSVHVHKGSAETKREITVRKGDTLWKISRENGLSVGKMIEMNGLANPNIYAGQMLRLDESREKQRTYIVQKGDTLYRIAEKMGVTAGAIQEWNGLKGETIYPQQPLLIRVDRSS
;
A
#
# COMPACT_ATOMS: atom_id res chain seq x y z
N MET A 1 -41.19 -45.91 64.18
CA MET A 1 -40.64 -44.54 64.08
C MET A 1 -39.36 -44.59 63.23
N LYS A 2 -39.38 -43.87 62.10
CA LYS A 2 -38.36 -43.56 61.05
C LYS A 2 -37.02 -44.34 60.98
N PRO A 3 -36.59 -44.85 59.81
CA PRO A 3 -35.20 -45.20 59.58
C PRO A 3 -34.37 -43.95 59.21
N PHE A 4 -33.26 -43.78 59.91
CA PHE A 4 -32.26 -42.73 59.71
C PHE A 4 -31.33 -43.17 58.56
N ARG A 5 -31.40 -42.51 57.39
CA ARG A 5 -30.43 -42.69 56.30
C ARG A 5 -29.40 -41.57 56.42
N TYR A 6 -28.14 -41.94 56.67
CA TYR A 6 -27.00 -41.02 56.57
C TYR A 6 -26.81 -40.62 55.10
N LEU A 7 -26.97 -39.33 54.81
CA LEU A 7 -26.65 -38.74 53.51
C LEU A 7 -25.21 -38.23 53.56
N PHE A 8 -24.33 -38.87 52.78
CA PHE A 8 -22.97 -38.40 52.54
C PHE A 8 -23.06 -37.17 51.62
N CYS A 9 -22.79 -35.99 52.17
CA CYS A 9 -22.79 -34.74 51.42
C CYS A 9 -21.42 -34.58 50.73
N ILE A 10 -21.34 -34.92 49.44
CA ILE A 10 -20.15 -34.64 48.63
C ILE A 10 -20.25 -33.19 48.16
N LEU A 11 -19.37 -32.33 48.69
CA LEU A 11 -19.17 -30.96 48.23
C LEU A 11 -18.52 -31.00 46.84
N LEU A 12 -19.31 -30.87 45.77
CA LEU A 12 -18.78 -30.59 44.43
C LEU A 12 -18.58 -29.08 44.32
N ILE A 13 -17.37 -28.62 44.57
CA ILE A 13 -16.93 -27.27 44.20
C ILE A 13 -16.79 -27.27 42.69
N THR A 14 -17.85 -26.88 41.98
CA THR A 14 -17.75 -26.58 40.55
C THR A 14 -16.95 -25.29 40.42
N TRP A 15 -15.69 -25.41 40.02
CA TRP A 15 -14.89 -24.26 39.62
C TRP A 15 -15.51 -23.72 38.33
N SER A 16 -16.41 -22.75 38.47
CA SER A 16 -16.89 -21.98 37.33
C SER A 16 -15.72 -21.13 36.88
N CYS A 17 -15.01 -21.59 35.84
CA CYS A 17 -14.11 -20.73 35.09
C CYS A 17 -14.97 -19.64 34.45
N ILE A 18 -15.10 -18.51 35.14
CA ILE A 18 -15.51 -17.27 34.48
C ILE A 18 -14.38 -16.98 33.50
N ALA A 19 -14.61 -17.34 32.23
CA ALA A 19 -13.80 -16.84 31.14
C ALA A 19 -13.94 -15.32 31.18
N VAL A 20 -12.96 -14.65 31.75
CA VAL A 20 -12.80 -13.21 31.58
C VAL A 20 -12.59 -13.03 30.08
N PRO A 21 -13.48 -12.34 29.34
CA PRO A 21 -13.21 -12.05 27.96
C PRO A 21 -11.91 -11.26 27.93
N SER A 22 -10.85 -11.87 27.39
CA SER A 22 -9.62 -11.17 27.07
C SER A 22 -10.04 -10.06 26.11
N ALA A 23 -9.92 -8.80 26.55
CA ALA A 23 -10.12 -7.63 25.71
C ALA A 23 -9.01 -7.58 24.66
N SER A 24 -9.13 -8.45 23.66
CA SER A 24 -8.26 -8.48 22.50
C SER A 24 -8.88 -7.60 21.42
N ALA A 25 -8.36 -6.37 21.37
CA ALA A 25 -8.35 -5.43 20.25
C ALA A 25 -9.65 -5.26 19.43
N THR A 26 -10.37 -4.15 19.65
CA THR A 26 -11.28 -3.61 18.64
C THR A 26 -10.45 -3.13 17.44
N LYS A 27 -10.12 -4.04 16.52
CA LYS A 27 -9.76 -3.67 15.14
C LYS A 27 -10.87 -2.76 14.63
N SER A 28 -10.49 -1.52 14.30
CA SER A 28 -11.34 -0.44 13.78
C SER A 28 -12.64 -0.91 13.12
N SER A 29 -13.77 -0.32 13.52
CA SER A 29 -15.07 -0.52 12.88
C SER A 29 -15.10 -0.09 11.40
N TRP A 30 -14.05 0.56 10.93
CA TRP A 30 -13.91 1.13 9.60
C TRP A 30 -12.87 0.38 8.76
N THR A 31 -13.04 0.45 7.45
CA THR A 31 -12.12 -0.03 6.42
C THR A 31 -11.71 1.16 5.57
N GLU A 32 -10.43 1.23 5.19
CA GLU A 32 -9.99 2.31 4.31
C GLU A 32 -10.71 2.19 2.96
N PRO A 33 -11.31 3.28 2.46
CA PRO A 33 -12.11 3.26 1.24
C PRO A 33 -11.28 2.98 -0.02
N ILE A 34 -9.96 3.23 0.05
CA ILE A 34 -8.98 2.89 -0.97
C ILE A 34 -7.59 2.88 -0.33
N LYS A 35 -6.65 2.11 -0.89
CA LYS A 35 -5.22 2.23 -0.56
C LYS A 35 -4.57 3.21 -1.53
N GLY A 36 -3.84 4.18 -1.01
CA GLY A 36 -3.25 5.27 -1.79
C GLY A 36 -2.41 6.22 -0.95
N GLU A 37 -1.95 7.28 -1.58
CA GLU A 37 -1.20 8.35 -0.92
C GLU A 37 -2.15 9.50 -0.56
N ILE A 38 -2.11 9.96 0.68
CA ILE A 38 -2.86 11.16 1.08
C ILE A 38 -2.12 12.38 0.52
N THR A 39 -2.73 13.08 -0.43
CA THR A 39 -2.15 14.24 -1.10
C THR A 39 -2.68 15.57 -0.58
N ASP A 40 -3.89 15.59 0.00
CA ASP A 40 -4.43 16.77 0.67
C ASP A 40 -5.27 16.36 1.90
N LYS A 41 -5.11 17.11 3.00
CA LYS A 41 -5.67 16.76 4.32
C LYS A 41 -6.88 17.62 4.67
N PHE A 42 -7.68 17.15 5.62
CA PHE A 42 -8.81 17.93 6.14
C PHE A 42 -8.33 19.27 6.72
N GLY A 43 -9.07 20.34 6.47
CA GLY A 43 -8.80 21.68 7.01
C GLY A 43 -7.80 22.52 6.21
N THR A 44 -7.20 21.97 5.15
CA THR A 44 -6.38 22.75 4.21
C THR A 44 -7.25 23.70 3.37
N ARG A 45 -6.62 24.48 2.47
CA ARG A 45 -7.28 25.47 1.61
C ARG A 45 -8.04 26.54 2.43
N GLY A 46 -7.42 26.98 3.54
CA GLY A 46 -8.03 27.92 4.48
C GLY A 46 -9.26 27.34 5.21
N GLY A 47 -9.23 26.07 5.59
CA GLY A 47 -10.33 25.40 6.28
C GLY A 47 -11.47 24.93 5.38
N LYS A 48 -11.37 25.12 4.06
CA LYS A 48 -12.42 24.79 3.09
C LYS A 48 -12.40 23.33 2.66
N HIS A 49 -11.26 22.64 2.77
CA HIS A 49 -11.16 21.23 2.44
C HIS A 49 -11.76 20.38 3.58
N LYS A 50 -12.86 19.66 3.30
CA LYS A 50 -13.65 18.92 4.33
C LYS A 50 -13.51 17.39 4.23
N GLY A 51 -12.43 16.92 3.62
CA GLY A 51 -12.14 15.50 3.45
C GLY A 51 -10.65 15.23 3.39
N LEU A 52 -10.30 14.01 2.97
CA LEU A 52 -8.97 13.62 2.52
C LEU A 52 -8.99 13.41 1.02
N ASP A 53 -7.98 13.92 0.33
CA ASP A 53 -7.69 13.57 -1.06
C ASP A 53 -6.66 12.44 -1.05
N ILE A 54 -7.06 11.27 -1.56
CA ILE A 54 -6.26 10.05 -1.56
C ILE A 54 -5.97 9.69 -3.02
N ALA A 55 -4.75 9.96 -3.47
CA ALA A 55 -4.30 9.62 -4.80
C ALA A 55 -4.12 8.10 -4.93
N ALA A 56 -4.76 7.54 -5.94
CA ALA A 56 -4.61 6.16 -6.36
C ALA A 56 -4.82 6.08 -7.89
N PRO A 57 -4.36 5.00 -8.56
CA PRO A 57 -4.49 4.88 -10.01
C PRO A 57 -5.93 4.94 -10.47
N GLU A 58 -6.13 5.49 -11.67
CA GLU A 58 -7.44 5.43 -12.31
C GLU A 58 -7.88 3.98 -12.52
N GLY A 59 -9.15 3.70 -12.25
CA GLY A 59 -9.69 2.34 -12.37
C GLY A 59 -9.65 1.52 -11.09
N GLU A 60 -8.97 1.97 -10.03
CA GLU A 60 -9.00 1.26 -8.73
C GLU A 60 -10.38 1.27 -8.08
N MET A 61 -10.67 0.18 -7.37
CA MET A 61 -11.94 0.01 -6.67
C MET A 61 -11.97 0.83 -5.39
N VAL A 62 -13.06 1.57 -5.24
CA VAL A 62 -13.42 2.26 -4.01
C VAL A 62 -14.44 1.42 -3.27
N VAL A 63 -14.20 1.19 -1.98
CA VAL A 63 -15.04 0.35 -1.13
C VAL A 63 -15.76 1.14 -0.04
N ALA A 64 -16.88 0.61 0.43
CA ALA A 64 -17.62 1.16 1.56
C ALA A 64 -16.79 1.05 2.84
N ALA A 65 -16.70 2.15 3.58
CA ALA A 65 -15.85 2.26 4.76
C ALA A 65 -16.44 1.53 5.97
N ALA A 66 -17.76 1.36 6.00
CA ALA A 66 -18.50 0.61 7.01
C ALA A 66 -19.84 0.14 6.43
N ASP A 67 -20.53 -0.75 7.14
CA ASP A 67 -21.91 -1.17 6.82
C ASP A 67 -22.85 0.03 6.77
N GLY A 68 -23.81 0.01 5.84
CA GLY A 68 -24.80 1.09 5.75
C GLY A 68 -25.74 0.97 4.56
N ALA A 69 -26.36 2.09 4.23
CA ALA A 69 -27.22 2.26 3.06
C ALA A 69 -26.85 3.51 2.28
N VAL A 70 -26.84 3.40 0.95
CA VAL A 70 -26.53 4.51 0.05
C VAL A 70 -27.64 5.56 0.15
N SER A 71 -27.32 6.74 0.66
CA SER A 71 -28.28 7.84 0.85
C SER A 71 -28.42 8.70 -0.41
N LYS A 72 -27.34 8.86 -1.17
CA LYS A 72 -27.29 9.60 -2.45
C LYS A 72 -26.28 8.95 -3.40
N SER A 73 -26.58 8.96 -4.70
CA SER A 73 -25.68 8.52 -5.77
C SER A 73 -26.05 9.25 -7.05
N TYR A 74 -25.22 10.21 -7.49
CA TYR A 74 -25.53 11.10 -8.62
C TYR A 74 -24.28 11.81 -9.16
N VAL A 75 -24.44 12.54 -10.28
CA VAL A 75 -23.40 13.40 -10.85
C VAL A 75 -23.56 14.82 -10.30
N SER A 76 -22.56 15.28 -9.57
CA SER A 76 -22.47 16.63 -9.01
C SER A 76 -21.52 17.48 -9.84
N ASN A 77 -21.82 18.77 -10.00
CA ASN A 77 -20.92 19.71 -10.69
C ASN A 77 -19.57 19.84 -9.96
N SER A 78 -19.57 19.80 -8.63
CA SER A 78 -18.35 19.93 -7.81
C SER A 78 -17.70 18.57 -7.52
N TYR A 79 -18.45 17.63 -6.97
CA TYR A 79 -17.92 16.31 -6.59
C TYR A 79 -17.76 15.34 -7.75
N GLY A 80 -18.26 15.65 -8.94
CA GLY A 80 -18.29 14.70 -10.05
C GLY A 80 -19.22 13.53 -9.76
N GLN A 81 -18.83 12.32 -10.18
CA GLN A 81 -19.58 11.13 -9.82
C GLN A 81 -19.36 10.83 -8.34
N VAL A 82 -20.44 10.87 -7.55
CA VAL A 82 -20.35 10.80 -6.08
C VAL A 82 -21.34 9.83 -5.47
N ILE A 83 -20.92 9.11 -4.43
CA ILE A 83 -21.76 8.26 -3.58
C ILE A 83 -21.70 8.76 -2.14
N PHE A 84 -22.85 8.71 -1.46
CA PHE A 84 -22.99 9.00 -0.04
C PHE A 84 -23.55 7.76 0.66
N ILE A 85 -22.99 7.39 1.80
CA ILE A 85 -23.41 6.20 2.54
C ILE A 85 -23.70 6.59 3.98
N LYS A 86 -24.96 6.45 4.38
CA LYS A 86 -25.37 6.57 5.78
C LYS A 86 -25.12 5.23 6.45
N HIS A 87 -24.25 5.23 7.44
CA HIS A 87 -23.80 4.04 8.13
C HIS A 87 -24.68 3.72 9.33
N ASP A 88 -24.75 2.43 9.67
CA ASP A 88 -25.53 1.93 10.80
C ASP A 88 -24.95 2.43 12.15
N ASN A 89 -23.68 2.86 12.17
CA ASN A 89 -23.02 3.46 13.33
C ASN A 89 -23.31 4.97 13.51
N GLY A 90 -24.22 5.55 12.71
CA GLY A 90 -24.67 6.94 12.85
C GLY A 90 -23.85 7.99 12.09
N TYR A 91 -22.85 7.57 11.31
CA TYR A 91 -22.04 8.46 10.47
C TYR A 91 -22.52 8.46 9.02
N GLU A 92 -22.10 9.46 8.24
CA GLU A 92 -22.27 9.46 6.80
C GLU A 92 -20.94 9.73 6.11
N THR A 93 -20.61 8.96 5.08
CA THR A 93 -19.39 9.13 4.28
C THR A 93 -19.69 9.59 2.87
N VAL A 94 -18.73 10.29 2.27
CA VAL A 94 -18.81 10.79 0.89
C VAL A 94 -17.62 10.28 0.09
N TYR A 95 -17.90 9.76 -1.10
CA TYR A 95 -16.91 9.20 -2.05
C TYR A 95 -17.04 9.94 -3.38
N ALA A 96 -16.15 10.90 -3.62
CA ALA A 96 -16.25 11.82 -4.76
C ALA A 96 -15.13 11.62 -5.79
N HIS A 97 -15.26 12.33 -6.91
CA HIS A 97 -14.40 12.28 -8.08
C HIS A 97 -14.30 10.91 -8.74
N LEU A 98 -15.28 10.02 -8.51
CA LEU A 98 -15.30 8.68 -9.09
C LEU A 98 -15.36 8.77 -10.63
N ASN A 99 -14.82 7.77 -11.32
CA ASN A 99 -15.10 7.55 -12.73
C ASN A 99 -16.49 6.90 -12.89
N LYS A 100 -16.78 5.90 -12.05
CA LYS A 100 -18.03 5.13 -12.09
C LYS A 100 -18.60 4.86 -10.71
N ARG A 101 -19.92 4.97 -10.57
CA ARG A 101 -20.68 4.52 -9.39
C ARG A 101 -21.24 3.12 -9.65
N LEU A 102 -21.07 2.21 -8.70
CA LEU A 102 -21.57 0.83 -8.77
C LEU A 102 -22.84 0.61 -7.93
N LYS A 103 -23.20 1.59 -7.09
CA LYS A 103 -24.39 1.55 -6.24
C LYS A 103 -25.29 2.76 -6.48
N LYS A 104 -26.59 2.56 -6.26
CA LYS A 104 -27.63 3.58 -6.35
C LYS A 104 -28.26 3.85 -4.99
N LYS A 105 -28.98 4.96 -4.87
CA LYS A 105 -29.71 5.32 -3.65
C LYS A 105 -30.62 4.17 -3.21
N GLY A 106 -30.55 3.83 -1.92
CA GLY A 106 -31.33 2.77 -1.29
C GLY A 106 -30.61 1.41 -1.20
N ASP A 107 -29.53 1.20 -1.97
CA ASP A 107 -28.76 -0.05 -1.88
C ASP A 107 -28.14 -0.17 -0.48
N ARG A 108 -28.22 -1.36 0.13
CA ARG A 108 -27.41 -1.71 1.30
C ARG A 108 -26.01 -2.09 0.86
N VAL A 109 -25.04 -1.73 1.68
CA VAL A 109 -23.63 -2.10 1.48
C VAL A 109 -23.03 -2.66 2.76
N LYS A 110 -22.05 -3.55 2.59
CA LYS A 110 -21.19 -4.05 3.65
C LYS A 110 -19.85 -3.34 3.66
N LYS A 111 -19.22 -3.27 4.83
CA LYS A 111 -17.85 -2.79 4.97
C LYS A 111 -16.93 -3.55 4.00
N GLY A 112 -16.13 -2.82 3.22
CA GLY A 112 -15.23 -3.39 2.21
C GLY A 112 -15.91 -3.78 0.89
N GLU A 113 -17.23 -3.61 0.76
CA GLU A 113 -17.93 -3.86 -0.49
C GLU A 113 -17.60 -2.79 -1.53
N GLU A 114 -17.37 -3.20 -2.77
CA GLU A 114 -17.09 -2.29 -3.89
C GLU A 114 -18.31 -1.40 -4.19
N ILE A 115 -18.08 -0.10 -4.23
CA ILE A 115 -19.13 0.91 -4.45
C ILE A 115 -18.85 1.79 -5.67
N GLY A 116 -17.61 1.86 -6.13
CA GLY A 116 -17.23 2.77 -7.20
C GLY A 116 -15.85 2.48 -7.74
N ILE A 117 -15.52 3.20 -8.80
CA ILE A 117 -14.20 3.20 -9.43
C ILE A 117 -13.67 4.62 -9.32
N ILE A 118 -12.48 4.80 -8.75
CA ILE A 118 -11.83 6.10 -8.66
C ILE A 118 -11.65 6.75 -10.04
N GLY A 119 -11.68 8.08 -10.10
CA GLY A 119 -11.50 8.83 -11.33
C GLY A 119 -11.03 10.25 -11.09
N ASN A 120 -11.40 11.13 -12.03
CA ASN A 120 -11.05 12.55 -12.02
C ASN A 120 -12.23 13.40 -12.53
N THR A 121 -13.44 13.15 -12.03
CA THR A 121 -14.65 13.86 -12.49
C THR A 121 -15.02 15.03 -11.56
N GLY A 122 -15.74 16.04 -12.07
CA GLY A 122 -16.09 17.24 -11.30
C GLY A 122 -14.93 18.23 -11.19
N ILE A 123 -14.83 18.95 -10.07
CA ILE A 123 -13.74 19.88 -9.79
C ILE A 123 -12.59 19.11 -9.16
N SER A 124 -11.70 18.60 -10.00
CA SER A 124 -10.52 17.84 -9.60
C SER A 124 -9.35 18.13 -10.56
N THR A 125 -8.12 18.18 -10.04
CA THR A 125 -6.90 18.50 -10.80
C THR A 125 -6.11 17.26 -11.22
N GLY A 126 -6.51 16.07 -10.75
CA GLY A 126 -5.86 14.79 -11.05
C GLY A 126 -6.60 13.63 -10.38
N THR A 127 -6.32 12.40 -10.78
CA THR A 127 -7.02 11.22 -10.26
C THR A 127 -6.78 11.01 -8.76
N HIS A 128 -7.84 11.16 -7.97
CA HIS A 128 -7.84 10.92 -6.52
C HIS A 128 -9.26 10.60 -6.04
N LEU A 129 -9.36 9.94 -4.88
CA LEU A 129 -10.61 9.85 -4.13
C LEU A 129 -10.67 11.03 -3.17
N HIS A 130 -11.68 11.88 -3.31
CA HIS A 130 -12.04 12.81 -2.24
C HIS A 130 -13.00 12.11 -1.27
N PHE A 131 -12.54 11.88 -0.05
CA PHE A 131 -13.24 11.12 0.97
C PHE A 131 -13.58 11.98 2.19
N GLU A 132 -14.86 12.06 2.54
CA GLU A 132 -15.33 12.78 3.72
C GLU A 132 -15.98 11.84 4.75
N ILE A 133 -15.88 12.18 6.03
CA ILE A 133 -16.67 11.57 7.11
C ILE A 133 -17.47 12.67 7.80
N HIS A 134 -18.75 12.41 8.06
CA HIS A 134 -19.65 13.29 8.79
C HIS A 134 -20.22 12.57 10.01
N GLN A 135 -20.22 13.22 11.16
CA GLN A 135 -20.89 12.72 12.36
C GLN A 135 -22.39 13.06 12.28
N GLY A 136 -23.17 12.08 11.86
CA GLY A 136 -24.56 12.31 11.41
C GLY A 136 -24.62 12.61 9.91
N ALA A 137 -25.71 13.25 9.49
CA ALA A 137 -25.96 13.52 8.08
C ALA A 137 -25.02 14.59 7.50
N TRP A 138 -24.61 14.41 6.26
CA TRP A 138 -24.02 15.42 5.41
C TRP A 138 -25.01 16.56 5.17
N THR A 139 -24.50 17.79 5.22
CA THR A 139 -25.24 19.02 4.89
C THR A 139 -24.45 19.86 3.89
N GLU A 140 -25.11 20.74 3.15
CA GLU A 140 -24.45 21.58 2.14
C GLU A 140 -23.36 22.48 2.73
N ASN A 141 -23.58 22.99 3.94
CA ASN A 141 -22.58 23.76 4.68
C ASN A 141 -21.52 22.89 5.39
N LYS A 142 -21.61 21.55 5.25
CA LYS A 142 -20.69 20.55 5.80
C LYS A 142 -20.43 20.71 7.31
N LYS A 143 -21.44 21.14 8.07
CA LYS A 143 -21.31 21.46 9.51
C LYS A 143 -20.94 20.24 10.37
N ASN A 144 -21.25 19.03 9.89
CA ASN A 144 -20.98 17.77 10.57
C ASN A 144 -19.69 17.09 10.09
N ALA A 145 -18.93 17.71 9.18
CA ALA A 145 -17.71 17.15 8.65
C ALA A 145 -16.64 17.03 9.73
N MET A 146 -15.98 15.88 9.79
CA MET A 146 -14.86 15.63 10.69
C MET A 146 -13.63 15.22 9.92
N ASN A 147 -12.46 15.44 10.53
CA ASN A 147 -11.19 14.99 9.98
C ASN A 147 -11.16 13.45 9.93
N PRO A 148 -11.07 12.80 8.75
CA PRO A 148 -11.04 11.34 8.68
C PRO A 148 -9.85 10.70 9.42
N LEU A 149 -8.76 11.45 9.65
CA LEU A 149 -7.61 11.00 10.43
C LEU A 149 -7.87 10.92 11.95
N THR A 150 -9.10 11.21 12.42
CA THR A 150 -9.52 10.84 13.78
C THR A 150 -9.96 9.37 13.87
N VAL A 151 -10.26 8.75 12.73
CA VAL A 151 -10.73 7.36 12.61
C VAL A 151 -9.63 6.46 12.03
N TYR A 152 -8.83 6.98 11.11
CA TYR A 152 -7.73 6.27 10.47
C TYR A 152 -6.37 6.84 10.89
N SER A 153 -5.33 6.00 10.89
CA SER A 153 -3.96 6.52 10.81
C SER A 153 -3.59 6.82 9.36
N GLU A 154 -2.64 7.72 9.12
CA GLU A 154 -2.15 8.01 7.76
C GLU A 154 -1.51 6.75 7.14
N GLU A 155 -0.82 5.96 7.96
CA GLU A 155 -0.22 4.68 7.59
C GLU A 155 -1.25 3.66 7.10
N ALA A 156 -2.50 3.76 7.56
CA ALA A 156 -3.55 2.84 7.17
C ALA A 156 -3.87 2.92 5.66
N PHE A 157 -3.73 4.11 5.05
CA PHE A 157 -3.96 4.30 3.62
C PHE A 157 -2.80 3.86 2.76
N ARG A 158 -1.58 3.85 3.30
CA ARG A 158 -0.40 3.44 2.54
C ARG A 158 -0.58 2.00 2.06
N PRO A 159 -0.31 1.70 0.77
CA PRO A 159 -0.14 0.33 0.33
C PRO A 159 0.89 -0.31 1.26
N SER A 160 0.58 -1.46 1.84
CA SER A 160 1.46 -2.11 2.80
C SER A 160 2.83 -2.34 2.18
N SER A 161 3.81 -1.50 2.51
CA SER A 161 5.21 -1.91 2.53
C SER A 161 5.33 -2.85 3.71
N VAL A 162 5.03 -4.12 3.48
CA VAL A 162 5.43 -5.19 4.38
C VAL A 162 6.89 -4.94 4.72
N HIS A 163 7.20 -4.85 6.01
CA HIS A 163 8.56 -5.01 6.48
C HIS A 163 9.05 -6.35 5.92
N VAL A 164 9.89 -6.29 4.89
CA VAL A 164 10.48 -7.49 4.29
C VAL A 164 11.41 -8.10 5.33
N HIS A 165 10.91 -9.07 6.07
CA HIS A 165 11.77 -10.09 6.65
C HIS A 165 12.42 -10.85 5.50
N LYS A 166 13.76 -10.88 5.51
CA LYS A 166 14.61 -11.75 4.69
C LYS A 166 13.97 -13.14 4.56
N GLY A 167 13.59 -13.49 3.34
CA GLY A 167 13.07 -14.79 2.96
C GLY A 167 13.22 -14.95 1.46
N SER A 168 14.24 -15.70 1.07
CA SER A 168 14.59 -16.10 -0.30
C SER A 168 13.38 -16.50 -1.14
N ALA A 169 13.00 -15.65 -2.09
CA ALA A 169 12.27 -16.00 -3.30
C ALA A 169 12.94 -15.22 -4.43
N GLU A 170 13.33 -15.93 -5.48
CA GLU A 170 14.09 -15.47 -6.64
C GLU A 170 13.58 -14.10 -7.14
N THR A 171 14.30 -13.02 -6.81
CA THR A 171 13.92 -11.66 -7.15
C THR A 171 14.04 -11.48 -8.65
N LYS A 172 12.90 -11.44 -9.32
CA LYS A 172 12.79 -11.08 -10.73
C LYS A 172 13.33 -9.65 -10.92
N ARG A 173 14.53 -9.52 -11.47
CA ARG A 173 15.27 -8.24 -11.56
C ARG A 173 14.66 -7.27 -12.59
N GLU A 174 13.98 -7.82 -13.60
CA GLU A 174 13.40 -7.05 -14.69
C GLU A 174 12.06 -7.64 -15.17
N ILE A 175 11.22 -6.80 -15.75
CA ILE A 175 9.95 -7.21 -16.36
C ILE A 175 9.71 -6.46 -17.67
N THR A 176 9.24 -7.18 -18.68
CA THR A 176 8.75 -6.59 -19.93
C THR A 176 7.27 -6.26 -19.79
N VAL A 177 6.95 -5.00 -20.01
CA VAL A 177 5.59 -4.45 -19.98
C VAL A 177 4.75 -5.13 -21.06
N ARG A 178 3.60 -5.67 -20.69
CA ARG A 178 2.63 -6.26 -21.63
C ARG A 178 1.54 -5.26 -21.97
N LYS A 179 0.80 -5.55 -23.05
CA LYS A 179 -0.37 -4.75 -23.42
C LYS A 179 -1.39 -4.76 -22.27
N GLY A 180 -1.70 -3.58 -21.73
CA GLY A 180 -2.62 -3.41 -20.60
C GLY A 180 -1.94 -3.33 -19.23
N ASP A 181 -0.61 -3.46 -19.14
CA ASP A 181 0.12 -3.19 -17.90
C ASP A 181 0.24 -1.69 -17.64
N THR A 182 0.25 -1.34 -16.35
CA THR A 182 0.54 0.00 -15.85
C THR A 182 1.75 -0.06 -14.91
N LEU A 183 2.50 1.04 -14.80
CA LEU A 183 3.67 1.09 -13.93
C LEU A 183 3.30 0.77 -12.48
N TRP A 184 2.09 1.15 -12.07
CA TRP A 184 1.56 0.85 -10.76
C TRP A 184 1.23 -0.63 -10.56
N LYS A 185 0.58 -1.31 -11.52
CA LYS A 185 0.30 -2.75 -11.42
C LYS A 185 1.59 -3.53 -11.23
N ILE A 186 2.58 -3.24 -12.07
CA ILE A 186 3.90 -3.85 -12.01
C ILE A 186 4.59 -3.54 -10.66
N SER A 187 4.55 -2.28 -10.24
CA SER A 187 5.10 -1.85 -8.95
C SER A 187 4.50 -2.64 -7.78
N ARG A 188 3.16 -2.76 -7.74
CA ARG A 188 2.43 -3.45 -6.66
C ARG A 188 2.68 -4.95 -6.64
N GLU A 189 2.67 -5.62 -7.79
CA GLU A 189 2.96 -7.06 -7.90
C GLU A 189 4.37 -7.41 -7.43
N ASN A 190 5.29 -6.45 -7.48
CA ASN A 190 6.68 -6.63 -7.08
C ASN A 190 7.04 -5.92 -5.76
N GLY A 191 6.04 -5.41 -5.02
CA GLY A 191 6.26 -4.79 -3.70
C GLY A 191 7.01 -3.45 -3.72
N LEU A 192 7.02 -2.74 -4.84
CA LEU A 192 7.68 -1.44 -5.05
C LEU A 192 6.65 -0.30 -5.04
N SER A 193 7.10 0.93 -4.82
CA SER A 193 6.28 2.14 -5.06
C SER A 193 6.48 2.69 -6.47
N VAL A 194 5.45 3.36 -7.02
CA VAL A 194 5.54 3.95 -8.36
C VAL A 194 6.65 4.99 -8.44
N GLY A 195 6.78 5.85 -7.42
CA GLY A 195 7.88 6.81 -7.37
C GLY A 195 9.25 6.12 -7.42
N LYS A 196 9.38 4.99 -6.73
CA LYS A 196 10.61 4.18 -6.74
C LYS A 196 10.87 3.55 -8.11
N MET A 197 9.83 3.03 -8.75
CA MET A 197 9.89 2.48 -10.11
C MET A 197 10.25 3.55 -11.14
N ILE A 198 9.72 4.76 -11.03
CA ILE A 198 10.06 5.92 -11.86
C ILE A 198 11.54 6.26 -11.70
N GLU A 199 12.01 6.37 -10.45
CA GLU A 199 13.40 6.71 -10.12
C GLU A 199 14.37 5.67 -10.70
N MET A 200 14.15 4.38 -10.45
CA MET A 200 15.09 3.31 -10.87
C MET A 200 15.08 3.06 -12.39
N ASN A 201 14.00 3.43 -13.08
CA ASN A 201 13.86 3.30 -14.53
C ASN A 201 14.07 4.60 -15.29
N GLY A 202 14.43 5.70 -14.61
CA GLY A 202 14.68 7.00 -15.23
C GLY A 202 13.46 7.55 -15.99
N LEU A 203 12.25 7.25 -15.54
CA LEU A 203 11.03 7.69 -16.21
C LEU A 203 10.74 9.15 -15.83
N ALA A 204 10.27 9.95 -16.79
CA ALA A 204 9.81 11.31 -16.51
C ALA A 204 8.39 11.34 -15.92
N ASN A 205 7.60 10.28 -16.17
CA ASN A 205 6.22 10.12 -15.72
C ASN A 205 5.87 8.62 -15.63
N PRO A 206 4.72 8.26 -15.04
CA PRO A 206 4.34 6.85 -14.87
C PRO A 206 3.91 6.11 -16.16
N ASN A 207 3.95 6.76 -17.33
CA ASN A 207 3.50 6.13 -18.57
C ASN A 207 4.53 5.11 -19.04
N ILE A 208 4.05 3.92 -19.36
CA ILE A 208 4.85 2.82 -19.87
C ILE A 208 4.19 2.21 -21.10
N TYR A 209 4.98 1.60 -21.96
CA TYR A 209 4.52 1.07 -23.24
C TYR A 209 4.75 -0.44 -23.32
N ALA A 210 3.85 -1.15 -23.98
CA ALA A 210 4.04 -2.59 -24.22
C ALA A 210 5.39 -2.83 -24.93
N GLY A 211 6.15 -3.81 -24.44
CA GLY A 211 7.51 -4.11 -24.88
C GLY A 211 8.61 -3.34 -24.13
N GLN A 212 8.28 -2.31 -23.35
CA GLN A 212 9.23 -1.60 -22.50
C GLN A 212 9.76 -2.53 -21.40
N MET A 213 11.06 -2.48 -21.11
CA MET A 213 11.64 -3.19 -19.97
C MET A 213 11.69 -2.27 -18.75
N LEU A 214 11.33 -2.80 -17.59
CA LEU A 214 11.40 -2.11 -16.31
C LEU A 214 12.22 -2.94 -15.32
N ARG A 215 13.15 -2.28 -14.66
CA ARG A 215 13.87 -2.73 -13.48
C ARG A 215 12.94 -2.77 -12.29
N LEU A 216 13.09 -3.82 -11.48
CA LEU A 216 12.29 -4.08 -10.28
C LEU A 216 13.14 -4.09 -9.01
N ASP A 217 14.43 -3.76 -9.11
CA ASP A 217 15.26 -3.58 -7.95
C ASP A 217 16.08 -2.30 -8.04
N GLU A 218 16.42 -1.78 -6.86
CA GLU A 218 17.35 -0.68 -6.69
C GLU A 218 18.79 -1.13 -6.78
N SER A 219 19.06 -2.33 -7.32
CA SER A 219 20.43 -2.73 -7.59
C SER A 219 20.95 -1.86 -8.73
N ARG A 220 21.25 -0.60 -8.40
CA ARG A 220 22.48 0.01 -8.85
C ARG A 220 23.51 -1.00 -8.43
N GLU A 221 23.94 -1.86 -9.35
CA GLU A 221 25.25 -2.46 -9.28
C GLU A 221 26.16 -1.34 -8.77
N LYS A 222 26.55 -1.37 -7.50
CA LYS A 222 27.41 -0.33 -6.95
C LYS A 222 28.76 -0.63 -7.57
N GLN A 223 28.95 -0.04 -8.74
CA GLN A 223 30.18 -0.03 -9.48
C GLN A 223 31.21 0.66 -8.59
N ARG A 224 32.01 -0.16 -7.90
CA ARG A 224 33.14 0.32 -7.12
C ARG A 224 34.38 0.13 -7.97
N THR A 225 35.15 1.19 -8.14
CA THR A 225 36.49 1.08 -8.70
C THR A 225 37.41 0.58 -7.60
N TYR A 226 37.95 -0.63 -7.77
CA TYR A 226 39.02 -1.16 -6.92
C TYR A 226 40.37 -0.83 -7.55
N ILE A 227 41.28 -0.24 -6.78
CA ILE A 227 42.64 0.02 -7.23
C ILE A 227 43.50 -1.17 -6.82
N VAL A 228 44.00 -1.91 -7.81
CA VAL A 228 44.84 -3.10 -7.60
C VAL A 228 46.07 -2.74 -6.75
N GLN A 229 46.32 -3.49 -5.69
CA GLN A 229 47.47 -3.31 -4.80
C GLN A 229 48.62 -4.24 -5.18
N LYS A 230 49.83 -3.92 -4.72
CA LYS A 230 50.99 -4.80 -4.91
C LYS A 230 50.74 -6.15 -4.22
N GLY A 231 50.75 -7.24 -4.99
CA GLY A 231 50.52 -8.60 -4.51
C GLY A 231 49.07 -9.09 -4.61
N ASP A 232 48.17 -8.28 -5.17
CA ASP A 232 46.82 -8.72 -5.52
C ASP A 232 46.84 -9.69 -6.70
N THR A 233 45.88 -10.62 -6.68
CA THR A 233 45.48 -11.42 -7.84
C THR A 233 43.98 -11.23 -8.06
N LEU A 234 43.48 -11.47 -9.27
CA LEU A 234 42.04 -11.41 -9.53
C LEU A 234 41.24 -12.30 -8.58
N TYR A 235 41.76 -13.49 -8.26
CA TYR A 235 41.12 -14.42 -7.33
C TYR A 235 40.98 -13.85 -5.91
N ARG A 236 42.06 -13.25 -5.36
CA ARG A 236 42.02 -12.64 -4.01
C ARG A 236 41.10 -11.43 -3.95
N ILE A 237 41.09 -10.62 -5.01
CA ILE A 237 40.17 -9.47 -5.10
C ILE A 237 38.73 -9.98 -5.17
N ALA A 238 38.47 -11.00 -6.00
CA ALA A 238 37.16 -11.60 -6.17
C ALA A 238 36.61 -12.14 -4.84
N GLU A 239 37.41 -12.95 -4.13
CA GLU A 239 37.07 -13.48 -2.81
C GLU A 239 36.77 -12.37 -1.79
N LYS A 240 37.67 -11.36 -1.71
CA LYS A 240 37.52 -10.20 -0.82
C LYS A 240 36.25 -9.39 -1.12
N MET A 241 35.85 -9.34 -2.39
CA MET A 241 34.70 -8.56 -2.85
C MET A 241 33.41 -9.38 -2.96
N GLY A 242 33.46 -10.69 -2.67
CA GLY A 242 32.30 -11.59 -2.78
C GLY A 242 31.82 -11.79 -4.22
N VAL A 243 32.73 -11.79 -5.20
CA VAL A 243 32.45 -12.02 -6.63
C VAL A 243 33.38 -13.11 -7.18
N THR A 244 33.28 -13.46 -8.46
CA THR A 244 34.21 -14.39 -9.12
C THR A 244 35.28 -13.66 -9.93
N ALA A 245 36.46 -14.26 -10.09
CA ALA A 245 37.54 -13.68 -10.89
C ALA A 245 37.10 -13.48 -12.35
N GLY A 246 36.36 -14.44 -12.92
CA GLY A 246 35.80 -14.34 -14.27
C GLY A 246 34.86 -13.16 -14.44
N ALA A 247 34.02 -12.87 -13.44
CA ALA A 247 33.14 -11.70 -13.48
C ALA A 247 33.93 -10.38 -13.49
N ILE A 248 35.02 -10.29 -12.71
CA ILE A 248 35.91 -9.11 -12.76
C ILE A 248 36.56 -8.98 -14.14
N GLN A 249 36.98 -10.07 -14.78
CA GLN A 249 37.56 -10.04 -16.13
C GLN A 249 36.54 -9.51 -17.15
N GLU A 250 35.33 -10.04 -17.11
CA GLU A 250 34.24 -9.65 -18.00
C GLU A 250 33.92 -8.16 -17.88
N TRP A 251 33.73 -7.67 -16.64
CA TRP A 251 33.40 -6.26 -16.39
C TRP A 251 34.49 -5.28 -16.80
N ASN A 252 35.74 -5.75 -16.92
CA ASN A 252 36.91 -4.93 -17.24
C ASN A 252 37.49 -5.24 -18.63
N GLY A 253 36.88 -6.13 -19.41
CA GLY A 253 37.37 -6.53 -20.73
C GLY A 253 38.77 -7.15 -20.71
N LEU A 254 39.15 -7.84 -19.63
CA LEU A 254 40.47 -8.46 -19.49
C LEU A 254 40.54 -9.75 -20.33
N LYS A 255 41.59 -9.88 -21.16
CA LYS A 255 41.82 -11.07 -22.00
C LYS A 255 42.52 -12.23 -21.26
N GLY A 256 42.84 -12.05 -19.99
CA GLY A 256 43.56 -12.98 -19.14
C GLY A 256 43.54 -12.53 -17.67
N GLU A 257 44.23 -13.24 -16.78
CA GLU A 257 44.14 -12.98 -15.34
C GLU A 257 45.15 -11.92 -14.83
N THR A 258 46.02 -11.44 -15.72
CA THR A 258 47.07 -10.49 -15.39
C THR A 258 46.48 -9.12 -15.07
N ILE A 259 46.82 -8.61 -13.89
CA ILE A 259 46.49 -7.27 -13.40
C ILE A 259 47.74 -6.60 -12.84
N TYR A 260 47.78 -5.27 -12.86
CA TYR A 260 48.95 -4.49 -12.43
C TYR A 260 48.62 -3.61 -11.23
N PRO A 261 49.56 -3.39 -10.29
CA PRO A 261 49.37 -2.42 -9.22
C PRO A 261 48.96 -1.04 -9.75
N GLN A 262 48.05 -0.39 -9.03
CA GLN A 262 47.36 0.85 -9.38
C GLN A 262 46.35 0.76 -10.54
N GLN A 263 46.20 -0.40 -11.18
CA GLN A 263 45.16 -0.58 -12.19
C GLN A 263 43.77 -0.43 -11.56
N PRO A 264 42.89 0.44 -12.09
CA PRO A 264 41.51 0.48 -11.67
C PRO A 264 40.74 -0.71 -12.26
N LEU A 265 39.98 -1.40 -11.41
CA LEU A 265 39.07 -2.45 -11.81
C LEU A 265 37.64 -2.11 -11.41
N LEU A 266 36.74 -2.28 -12.36
CA LEU A 266 35.30 -2.28 -12.19
C LEU A 266 34.88 -3.50 -11.37
N ILE A 267 34.31 -3.28 -10.19
CA ILE A 267 33.74 -4.36 -9.39
C ILE A 267 32.26 -4.05 -9.14
N ARG A 268 31.39 -4.99 -9.53
CA ARG A 268 29.95 -4.95 -9.28
C ARG A 268 29.65 -5.89 -8.11
N VAL A 269 29.40 -5.34 -6.93
CA VAL A 269 29.12 -6.15 -5.72
C VAL A 269 27.65 -6.03 -5.36
N ASP A 270 26.96 -7.17 -5.30
CA ASP A 270 25.62 -7.30 -4.71
C ASP A 270 25.77 -7.33 -3.19
N ARG A 271 25.03 -6.47 -2.46
CA ARG A 271 24.92 -6.58 -1.01
C ARG A 271 23.56 -7.14 -0.65
N SER A 272 23.45 -8.46 -0.76
CA SER A 272 22.46 -9.24 -0.05
C SER A 272 23.17 -10.20 0.93
N SER A 273 23.86 -9.62 1.91
CA SER A 273 24.30 -10.33 3.14
C SER A 273 23.93 -9.53 4.38
#